data_AF-A0A956XY29-F1
#
_entry.id   AF-A0A956XY29-F1
#
_cell.length_a   1.000
_cell.length_b   1.000
_cell.length_c   1.000
_cell.angle_alpha   90.00
_cell.angle_beta   90.00
_cell.angle_gamma   90.00
#
_symmetry.space_group_name_H-M   'P 1'
#
loop_
_entity.id
_entity.type
_entity.pdbx_description
1 polymer ?
#
loop_
_entity_poly.entity_id
_entity_poly.type
_entity_poly.pdbx_seq_one_letter_code
_entity_poly.pdbx_strand_id
1 'polypeptide(L)'
;ALRDATKMEWDWSTAGDPDREESPHEYLRIKGSFIYERNFMPDYFWYDGTAQHYMLGDEIDPNEIVLINKLNGSIDDPNSMIWPFKVHDTNQPYDTVYNILLQPNTVGPEGYWTLFNWDLALQNGAEAAGIPYSGEYGFTHTEMFWPQTHMVQPSENALQCTDCHSDNGRIDWEALGYIGDPMTWGGRDSQ
;
A
#
# COMPACT_ATOMS: atom_id res chain seq x y z
N ALA A 1 13.11 6.05 5.63
CA ALA A 1 13.37 5.20 6.82
C ALA A 1 14.87 4.92 6.96
N LEU A 2 15.66 5.88 7.46
CA LEU A 2 17.13 5.81 7.45
C LEU A 2 17.73 5.14 8.69
N ARG A 3 17.15 5.38 9.87
CA ARG A 3 17.65 4.83 11.14
C ARG A 3 17.05 3.45 11.43
N ASP A 4 15.73 3.38 11.36
CA ASP A 4 14.94 2.19 11.67
C ASP A 4 14.20 1.74 10.40
N ALA A 5 14.02 0.43 10.21
CA ALA A 5 13.29 -0.11 9.08
C ALA A 5 11.80 0.23 9.16
N THR A 6 11.12 0.31 8.02
CA THR A 6 9.67 0.47 7.95
C THR A 6 9.05 -0.79 7.37
N LYS A 7 7.83 -1.12 7.81
CA LYS A 7 7.07 -2.22 7.22
C LYS A 7 6.65 -1.82 5.81
N MET A 8 7.04 -2.59 4.81
CA MET A 8 6.62 -2.43 3.42
C MET A 8 5.40 -3.28 3.13
N GLU A 9 5.39 -4.51 3.63
CA GLU A 9 4.29 -5.44 3.40
C GLU A 9 3.69 -5.94 4.71
N TRP A 10 2.38 -6.14 4.72
CA TRP A 10 1.66 -6.81 5.79
C TRP A 10 0.65 -7.82 5.24
N ASP A 11 0.96 -9.11 5.37
CA ASP A 11 0.04 -10.18 4.97
C ASP A 11 -0.74 -10.74 6.18
N TRP A 12 -2.01 -10.32 6.35
CA TRP A 12 -2.89 -10.85 7.39
C TRP A 12 -3.38 -12.28 7.12
N SER A 13 -3.35 -12.76 5.87
CA SER A 13 -3.86 -14.09 5.50
C SER A 13 -3.09 -15.22 6.18
N THR A 14 -1.85 -14.95 6.56
CA THR A 14 -0.97 -15.91 7.25
C THR A 14 -1.15 -15.90 8.77
N ALA A 15 -1.95 -15.00 9.33
CA ALA A 15 -2.13 -14.88 10.77
C ALA A 15 -2.84 -16.11 11.36
N GLY A 16 -2.58 -16.40 12.63
CA GLY A 16 -3.27 -17.43 13.40
C GLY A 16 -2.54 -18.77 13.51
N ASP A 17 -1.52 -19.03 12.68
CA ASP A 17 -0.72 -20.25 12.71
C ASP A 17 0.04 -20.38 14.05
N PRO A 18 -0.30 -21.38 14.90
CA PRO A 18 0.32 -21.58 16.20
C PRO A 18 1.69 -22.26 16.12
N ASP A 19 2.02 -22.90 15.00
CA ASP A 19 3.23 -23.72 14.83
C ASP A 19 4.39 -22.91 14.23
N ARG A 20 4.10 -21.74 13.67
CA ARG A 20 5.09 -20.83 13.11
C ARG A 20 5.76 -19.97 14.19
N GLU A 21 7.09 -19.93 14.17
CA GLU A 21 7.89 -19.13 15.09
C GLU A 21 7.63 -17.62 14.91
N GLU A 22 7.38 -16.92 16.01
CA GLU A 22 7.16 -15.48 16.00
C GLU A 22 8.48 -14.69 15.95
N SER A 23 8.54 -13.73 15.04
CA SER A 23 9.62 -12.77 14.88
C SER A 23 9.01 -11.39 14.60
N PRO A 24 9.26 -10.36 15.45
CA PRO A 24 8.59 -9.06 15.35
C PRO A 24 8.65 -8.36 13.98
N HIS A 25 9.60 -8.71 13.12
CA HIS A 25 9.79 -8.11 11.79
C HIS A 25 9.52 -9.07 10.63
N GLU A 26 9.06 -10.31 10.89
CA GLU A 26 8.80 -11.31 9.85
C GLU A 26 7.42 -11.96 10.01
N TYR A 27 7.03 -12.31 11.25
CA TYR A 27 5.76 -12.95 11.54
C TYR A 27 5.34 -12.75 12.99
N LEU A 28 4.07 -12.41 13.20
CA LEU A 28 3.41 -12.50 14.51
C LEU A 28 2.10 -13.23 14.32
N ARG A 29 1.80 -14.23 15.15
CA ARG A 29 0.56 -15.00 15.08
C ARG A 29 -0.67 -14.11 15.11
N ILE A 30 -0.63 -13.04 15.90
CA ILE A 30 -1.71 -12.07 16.03
C ILE A 30 -1.92 -11.17 14.80
N LYS A 31 -0.98 -11.14 13.84
CA LYS A 31 -0.96 -10.15 12.76
C LYS A 31 -0.62 -10.72 11.38
N GLY A 32 -0.01 -11.89 11.28
CA GLY A 32 0.48 -12.46 10.03
C GLY A 32 1.92 -12.07 9.74
N SER A 33 2.28 -12.01 8.47
CA SER A 33 3.65 -11.84 7.98
C SER A 33 3.96 -10.40 7.60
N PHE A 34 5.24 -10.05 7.68
CA PHE A 34 5.73 -8.72 7.34
C PHE A 34 6.99 -8.78 6.48
N ILE A 35 7.14 -7.78 5.62
CA ILE A 35 8.44 -7.42 5.04
C ILE A 35 8.79 -6.02 5.53
N TYR A 36 10.03 -5.87 6.00
CA TYR A 36 10.56 -4.60 6.46
C TYR A 36 11.77 -4.20 5.62
N GLU A 37 11.85 -2.92 5.29
CA GLU A 37 12.96 -2.36 4.54
C GLU A 37 13.54 -1.12 5.23
N ARG A 38 14.86 -0.96 5.10
CA ARG A 38 15.60 0.21 5.58
C ARG A 38 16.31 0.86 4.40
N ASN A 39 16.37 2.19 4.42
CA ASN A 39 16.98 2.97 3.34
C ASN A 39 16.40 2.64 1.95
N PHE A 40 15.08 2.39 1.92
CA PHE A 40 14.35 2.06 0.70
C PHE A 40 14.32 3.25 -0.27
N MET A 41 14.28 2.93 -1.57
CA MET A 41 14.03 3.90 -2.63
C MET A 41 12.53 4.14 -2.73
N PRO A 42 12.05 5.40 -2.71
CA PRO A 42 10.63 5.65 -2.90
C PRO A 42 10.21 5.32 -4.34
N ASP A 43 8.94 4.99 -4.49
CA ASP A 43 8.29 4.87 -5.79
C ASP A 43 7.82 6.25 -6.25
N TYR A 44 7.81 6.47 -7.56
CA TYR A 44 7.54 7.77 -8.14
C TYR A 44 6.26 7.75 -8.97
N PHE A 45 5.31 8.61 -8.63
CA PHE A 45 4.00 8.67 -9.30
C PHE A 45 3.62 10.11 -9.64
N TRP A 46 2.78 10.28 -10.67
CA TRP A 46 2.11 11.55 -10.90
C TRP A 46 1.14 11.86 -9.77
N TYR A 47 1.19 13.10 -9.29
CA TYR A 47 0.35 13.57 -8.19
C TYR A 47 -0.02 15.05 -8.37
N ASP A 48 -1.32 15.34 -8.34
CA ASP A 48 -1.89 16.70 -8.46
C ASP A 48 -2.17 17.37 -7.10
N GLY A 49 -1.86 16.70 -5.99
CA GLY A 49 -2.18 17.15 -4.64
C GLY A 49 -3.44 16.52 -4.04
N THR A 50 -4.14 15.65 -4.78
CA THR A 50 -5.38 15.02 -4.35
C THR A 50 -5.37 13.49 -4.51
N ALA A 51 -6.16 12.79 -3.71
CA ALA A 51 -6.32 11.34 -3.79
C ALA A 51 -7.78 10.95 -3.52
N GLN A 52 -8.24 9.93 -4.25
CA GLN A 52 -9.49 9.23 -3.94
C GLN A 52 -9.20 8.20 -2.85
N HIS A 53 -10.17 7.94 -1.97
CA HIS A 53 -10.00 7.00 -0.87
C HIS A 53 -11.09 5.95 -0.94
N TYR A 54 -10.72 4.71 -0.65
CA TYR A 54 -11.68 3.68 -0.32
C TYR A 54 -12.45 4.09 0.95
N MET A 55 -13.77 4.10 0.88
CA MET A 55 -14.64 4.33 2.02
C MET A 55 -15.25 3.00 2.49
N LEU A 56 -15.52 2.90 3.79
CA LEU A 56 -16.12 1.69 4.34
C LEU A 56 -17.45 1.36 3.64
N GLY A 57 -17.52 0.15 3.07
CA GLY A 57 -18.68 -0.34 2.33
C GLY A 57 -18.63 -0.12 0.82
N ASP A 58 -17.59 0.53 0.29
CA ASP A 58 -17.36 0.58 -1.15
C ASP A 58 -17.11 -0.84 -1.69
N GLU A 59 -17.64 -1.13 -2.87
CA GLU A 59 -17.40 -2.40 -3.56
C GLU A 59 -15.99 -2.41 -4.18
N ILE A 60 -15.34 -3.56 -4.14
CA ILE A 60 -14.00 -3.81 -4.69
C ILE A 60 -14.05 -4.90 -5.78
N ASP A 61 -13.03 -4.95 -6.63
CA ASP A 61 -12.74 -6.14 -7.42
C ASP A 61 -11.57 -6.90 -6.76
N PRO A 62 -11.80 -8.07 -6.16
CA PRO A 62 -10.75 -8.80 -5.45
C PRO A 62 -9.72 -9.45 -6.39
N ASN A 63 -9.91 -9.40 -7.72
CA ASN A 63 -8.95 -9.90 -8.71
C ASN A 63 -7.92 -8.85 -9.14
N GLU A 64 -8.14 -7.58 -8.76
CA GLU A 64 -7.26 -6.46 -9.03
C GLU A 64 -6.65 -5.96 -7.71
N ILE A 65 -5.63 -5.10 -7.80
CA ILE A 65 -5.08 -4.43 -6.62
C ILE A 65 -6.06 -3.36 -6.16
N VAL A 66 -6.55 -3.48 -4.92
CA VAL A 66 -7.45 -2.49 -4.34
C VAL A 66 -6.66 -1.30 -3.78
N LEU A 67 -6.83 -0.14 -4.40
CA LEU A 67 -6.14 1.07 -3.96
C LEU A 67 -6.89 1.72 -2.78
N ILE A 68 -6.30 1.70 -1.59
CA ILE A 68 -6.86 2.34 -0.40
C ILE A 68 -6.93 3.86 -0.58
N ASN A 69 -5.90 4.43 -1.23
CA ASN A 69 -5.85 5.83 -1.59
C ASN A 69 -5.25 6.04 -2.98
N LYS A 70 -6.10 5.94 -4.01
CA LYS A 70 -5.70 6.18 -5.39
C LYS A 70 -5.25 7.63 -5.59
N LEU A 71 -3.98 7.80 -5.96
CA LEU A 71 -3.40 9.09 -6.31
C LEU A 71 -4.05 9.62 -7.60
N ASN A 72 -4.40 10.91 -7.62
CA ASN A 72 -4.80 11.59 -8.83
C ASN A 72 -3.61 12.30 -9.47
N GLY A 73 -3.61 12.34 -10.79
CA GLY A 73 -2.60 13.01 -11.58
C GLY A 73 -2.22 12.18 -12.80
N SER A 74 -1.60 12.84 -13.78
CA SER A 74 -1.13 12.17 -15.00
C SER A 74 -0.09 13.03 -15.71
N ILE A 75 0.56 12.46 -16.72
CA ILE A 75 1.46 13.20 -17.61
C ILE A 75 0.77 14.35 -18.35
N ASP A 76 -0.53 14.21 -18.64
CA ASP A 76 -1.35 15.18 -19.37
C ASP A 76 -1.91 16.30 -18.49
N ASP A 77 -1.87 16.14 -17.16
CA ASP A 77 -2.32 17.18 -16.24
C ASP A 77 -1.18 18.19 -15.99
N PRO A 78 -1.33 19.46 -16.44
CA PRO A 78 -0.28 20.46 -16.29
C PRO A 78 0.05 20.79 -14.83
N ASN A 79 -0.86 20.50 -13.90
CA ASN A 79 -0.69 20.74 -12.46
C ASN A 79 -0.04 19.55 -11.72
N SER A 80 -0.01 18.39 -12.34
CA SER A 80 0.61 17.20 -11.77
C SER A 80 2.13 17.30 -11.79
N MET A 81 2.76 16.75 -10.74
CA MET A 81 4.21 16.56 -10.67
C MET A 81 4.52 15.11 -10.30
N ILE A 82 5.74 14.66 -10.60
CA ILE A 82 6.22 13.35 -10.14
C ILE A 82 6.64 13.48 -8.67
N TRP A 83 6.02 12.71 -7.79
CA TRP A 83 6.26 12.75 -6.35
C TRP A 83 6.77 11.40 -5.82
N PRO A 84 7.62 11.41 -4.77
CA PRO A 84 8.08 10.20 -4.10
C PRO A 84 7.05 9.71 -3.07
N PHE A 85 6.73 8.43 -3.12
CA PHE A 85 5.85 7.74 -2.19
C PHE A 85 6.52 6.51 -1.61
N LYS A 86 6.08 6.13 -0.41
CA LYS A 86 6.21 4.77 0.07
C LYS A 86 4.90 4.06 -0.26
N VAL A 87 4.96 2.95 -0.97
CA VAL A 87 3.83 2.03 -1.12
C VAL A 87 3.84 1.05 0.06
N HIS A 88 2.67 0.82 0.66
CA HIS A 88 2.48 -0.20 1.67
C HIS A 88 1.49 -1.22 1.15
N ASP A 89 1.99 -2.43 0.89
CA ASP A 89 1.23 -3.56 0.39
C ASP A 89 0.63 -4.36 1.53
N THR A 90 -0.57 -4.89 1.33
CA THR A 90 -1.26 -5.67 2.35
C THR A 90 -2.19 -6.69 1.72
N ASN A 91 -2.23 -7.89 2.31
CA ASN A 91 -3.36 -8.79 2.13
C ASN A 91 -4.27 -8.64 3.34
N GLN A 92 -5.49 -8.12 3.14
CA GLN A 92 -6.44 -7.85 4.23
C GLN A 92 -7.79 -8.50 3.97
N PRO A 93 -8.58 -8.78 5.02
CA PRO A 93 -9.83 -9.49 4.88
C PRO A 93 -10.88 -8.67 4.12
N TYR A 94 -11.68 -9.37 3.32
CA TYR A 94 -12.84 -8.84 2.62
C TYR A 94 -13.97 -9.86 2.61
N ASP A 95 -15.20 -9.40 2.42
CA ASP A 95 -16.38 -10.25 2.28
C ASP A 95 -16.50 -10.76 0.83
N THR A 96 -16.52 -12.07 0.62
CA THR A 96 -16.51 -12.68 -0.73
C THR A 96 -17.86 -12.61 -1.45
N VAL A 97 -18.93 -12.25 -0.75
CA VAL A 97 -20.27 -12.13 -1.32
C VAL A 97 -20.59 -10.67 -1.64
N TYR A 98 -20.28 -9.76 -0.71
CA TYR A 98 -20.53 -8.33 -0.89
C TYR A 98 -19.39 -7.61 -1.60
N ASN A 99 -18.22 -8.25 -1.74
CA ASN A 99 -17.00 -7.65 -2.28
C ASN A 99 -16.67 -6.32 -1.61
N ILE A 100 -16.61 -6.30 -0.28
CA ILE A 100 -16.24 -5.13 0.52
C ILE A 100 -15.09 -5.49 1.47
N LEU A 101 -14.16 -4.56 1.69
CA LEU A 101 -13.12 -4.75 2.71
C LEU A 101 -13.75 -4.78 4.11
N LEU A 102 -13.28 -5.69 4.95
CA LEU A 102 -13.77 -5.88 6.31
C LEU A 102 -12.73 -5.37 7.31
N GLN A 103 -13.20 -4.63 8.32
CA GLN A 103 -12.36 -4.20 9.43
C GLN A 103 -12.55 -5.17 10.61
N PRO A 104 -11.58 -6.04 10.93
CA PRO A 104 -11.74 -7.00 12.02
C PRO A 104 -11.71 -6.31 13.39
N ASN A 105 -12.51 -6.83 14.32
CA ASN A 105 -12.31 -6.60 15.75
C ASN A 105 -11.05 -7.35 16.20
N THR A 106 -9.95 -6.62 16.42
CA THR A 106 -8.65 -7.24 16.74
C THR A 106 -8.41 -7.40 18.23
N VAL A 107 -8.88 -6.46 19.05
CA VAL A 107 -8.56 -6.35 20.48
C VAL A 107 -9.79 -6.65 21.34
N GLY A 108 -9.55 -7.31 22.48
CA GLY A 108 -10.56 -7.56 23.52
C GLY A 108 -10.81 -9.05 23.73
N PRO A 109 -11.70 -9.42 24.68
CA PRO A 109 -12.01 -10.81 24.98
C PRO A 109 -12.53 -11.59 23.76
N GLU A 110 -13.22 -10.90 22.85
CA GLU A 110 -13.76 -11.45 21.60
C GLU A 110 -12.95 -11.03 20.35
N GLY A 111 -11.79 -10.40 20.54
CA GLY A 111 -10.95 -9.93 19.45
C GLY A 111 -10.08 -11.04 18.85
N TYR A 112 -9.68 -10.85 17.59
CA TYR A 112 -8.84 -11.79 16.86
C TYR A 112 -7.54 -12.13 17.60
N TRP A 113 -6.90 -11.16 18.28
CA TRP A 113 -5.64 -11.38 19.00
C TRP A 113 -5.78 -12.28 20.24
N THR A 114 -7.01 -12.50 20.72
CA THR A 114 -7.31 -13.36 21.87
C THR A 114 -7.80 -14.73 21.41
N LEU A 115 -8.75 -14.75 20.47
CA LEU A 115 -9.47 -15.97 20.10
C LEU A 115 -8.97 -16.63 18.81
N PHE A 116 -8.22 -15.91 17.98
CA PHE A 116 -7.75 -16.36 16.66
C PHE A 116 -8.89 -16.93 15.79
N ASN A 117 -10.08 -16.31 15.90
CA ASN A 117 -11.27 -16.66 15.13
C ASN A 117 -11.60 -15.49 14.20
N TRP A 118 -11.30 -15.66 12.91
CA TRP A 118 -11.57 -14.65 11.88
C TRP A 118 -13.05 -14.35 11.73
N ASP A 119 -13.90 -15.38 11.65
CA ASP A 119 -15.34 -15.22 11.44
C ASP A 119 -15.97 -14.35 12.53
N LEU A 120 -15.66 -14.65 13.80
CA LEU A 120 -16.13 -13.85 14.94
C LEU A 120 -15.57 -12.42 14.92
N ALA A 121 -14.28 -12.25 14.63
CA ALA A 121 -13.65 -10.94 14.59
C ALA A 121 -14.23 -10.06 13.47
N LEU A 122 -14.51 -10.64 12.31
CA LEU A 122 -15.08 -9.95 11.15
C LEU A 122 -16.55 -9.63 11.37
N GLN A 123 -17.32 -10.56 11.96
CA GLN A 123 -18.71 -10.31 12.36
C GLN A 123 -18.81 -9.13 13.33
N ASN A 124 -18.05 -9.16 14.42
CA ASN A 124 -18.03 -8.09 15.42
C ASN A 124 -17.56 -6.75 14.83
N GLY A 125 -16.58 -6.81 13.92
CA GLY A 125 -16.06 -5.64 13.22
C GLY A 125 -17.07 -5.00 12.27
N ALA A 126 -17.76 -5.83 11.48
CA ALA A 126 -18.80 -5.39 10.55
C ALA A 126 -20.01 -4.78 11.27
N GLU A 127 -20.47 -5.40 12.37
CA GLU A 127 -21.53 -4.86 13.21
C GLU A 127 -21.16 -3.48 13.77
N ALA A 128 -19.94 -3.34 14.30
CA ALA A 128 -19.45 -2.06 14.83
C ALA A 128 -19.30 -0.97 13.76
N ALA A 129 -18.91 -1.36 12.54
CA ALA A 129 -18.76 -0.46 11.39
C ALA A 129 -20.10 -0.14 10.70
N GLY A 130 -21.17 -0.87 11.00
CA GLY A 130 -22.48 -0.72 10.36
C GLY A 130 -22.51 -1.18 8.90
N ILE A 131 -21.65 -2.14 8.54
CA ILE A 131 -21.59 -2.76 7.20
C ILE A 131 -22.06 -4.21 7.25
N PRO A 132 -22.58 -4.78 6.14
CA PRO A 132 -23.01 -6.17 6.15
C PRO A 132 -21.81 -7.13 6.18
N TYR A 133 -22.00 -8.29 6.80
CA TYR A 133 -21.10 -9.43 6.71
C TYR A 133 -21.93 -10.67 6.35
N SER A 134 -21.51 -11.40 5.33
CA SER A 134 -22.21 -12.55 4.77
C SER A 134 -21.95 -13.84 5.56
N GLY A 135 -20.92 -13.86 6.39
CA GLY A 135 -20.37 -15.09 6.99
C GLY A 135 -19.28 -15.74 6.13
N GLU A 136 -18.97 -15.18 4.96
CA GLU A 136 -17.90 -15.64 4.09
C GLU A 136 -16.85 -14.54 3.91
N TYR A 137 -15.58 -14.91 4.01
CA TYR A 137 -14.46 -13.99 3.85
C TYR A 137 -13.31 -14.60 3.06
N GLY A 138 -12.53 -13.71 2.47
CA GLY A 138 -11.25 -14.01 1.84
C GLY A 138 -10.23 -12.93 2.20
N PHE A 139 -9.06 -12.98 1.55
CA PHE A 139 -8.05 -11.94 1.63
C PHE A 139 -7.78 -11.41 0.23
N THR A 140 -7.60 -10.10 0.11
CA THR A 140 -7.32 -9.42 -1.17
C THR A 140 -6.14 -8.47 -1.02
N HIS A 141 -5.43 -8.24 -2.13
CA HIS A 141 -4.28 -7.34 -2.18
C HIS A 141 -4.76 -5.89 -2.17
N THR A 142 -4.20 -5.10 -1.26
CA THR A 142 -4.44 -3.67 -1.18
C THR A 142 -3.13 -2.90 -1.16
N GLU A 143 -3.10 -1.74 -1.79
CA GLU A 143 -1.98 -0.81 -1.74
C GLU A 143 -2.39 0.52 -1.10
N MET A 144 -1.48 1.08 -0.29
CA MET A 144 -1.65 2.40 0.30
C MET A 144 -0.39 3.26 0.08
N PHE A 145 -0.58 4.44 -0.50
CA PHE A 145 0.48 5.37 -0.87
C PHE A 145 0.71 6.41 0.23
N TRP A 146 1.95 6.55 0.68
CA TRP A 146 2.34 7.52 1.71
C TRP A 146 3.38 8.52 1.15
N PRO A 147 3.02 9.80 0.98
CA PRO A 147 3.94 10.78 0.39
C PRO A 147 5.16 11.01 1.30
N GLN A 148 6.35 10.99 0.71
CA GLN A 148 7.59 11.24 1.43
C GLN A 148 7.87 12.75 1.54
N THR A 149 7.40 13.37 2.62
CA THR A 149 7.50 14.84 2.85
C THR A 149 8.53 15.25 3.90
N HIS A 150 9.17 14.28 4.56
CA HIS A 150 10.15 14.50 5.62
C HIS A 150 11.46 13.76 5.27
N MET A 151 12.48 13.87 6.13
CA MET A 151 13.82 13.28 5.90
C MET A 151 14.57 13.87 4.68
N VAL A 152 14.29 15.13 4.33
CA VAL A 152 15.05 15.87 3.31
C VAL A 152 16.55 15.80 3.66
N GLN A 153 17.34 15.28 2.72
CA GLN A 153 18.78 15.11 2.88
C GLN A 153 19.53 16.43 2.64
N PRO A 154 20.78 16.55 3.12
CA PRO A 154 21.68 17.63 2.70
C PRO A 154 21.78 17.72 1.17
N SER A 155 22.03 18.92 0.64
CA SER A 155 22.02 19.15 -0.81
C SER A 155 23.06 18.33 -1.58
N GLU A 156 24.18 17.94 -0.94
CA GLU A 156 25.17 17.04 -1.54
C GLU A 156 24.63 15.64 -1.88
N ASN A 157 23.50 15.24 -1.27
CA ASN A 157 22.83 13.96 -1.50
C ASN A 157 21.54 14.10 -2.30
N ALA A 158 21.26 15.29 -2.86
CA ALA A 158 20.14 15.47 -3.78
C ALA A 158 20.33 14.61 -5.03
N LEU A 159 19.24 14.10 -5.61
CA LEU A 159 19.29 13.37 -6.87
C LEU A 159 19.93 14.23 -7.96
N GLN A 160 20.88 13.64 -8.67
CA GLN A 160 21.57 14.24 -9.80
C GLN A 160 20.97 13.74 -11.11
N CYS A 161 21.36 14.33 -12.24
CA CYS A 161 20.81 13.99 -13.55
C CYS A 161 20.84 12.48 -13.83
N THR A 162 21.96 11.81 -13.52
CA THR A 162 22.16 10.37 -13.78
C THR A 162 21.41 9.47 -12.82
N ASP A 163 20.91 9.98 -11.68
CA ASP A 163 20.03 9.20 -10.80
C ASP A 163 18.70 8.88 -11.51
N CYS A 164 18.23 9.74 -12.42
CA CYS A 164 17.00 9.51 -13.18
C CYS A 164 17.29 9.11 -14.63
N HIS A 165 18.33 9.68 -15.24
CA HIS A 165 18.66 9.56 -16.66
C HIS A 165 19.88 8.65 -16.87
N SER A 166 19.67 7.36 -16.62
CA SER A 166 20.66 6.30 -16.88
C SER A 166 19.96 4.96 -17.08
N ASP A 167 20.68 3.97 -17.60
CA ASP A 167 20.14 2.62 -17.84
C ASP A 167 19.54 1.96 -16.59
N ASN A 168 20.02 2.34 -15.39
CA ASN A 168 19.49 1.89 -14.10
C ASN A 168 18.97 3.09 -13.28
N GLY A 169 18.35 4.06 -13.96
CA GLY A 169 17.74 5.22 -13.32
C GLY A 169 16.61 4.83 -12.37
N ARG A 170 16.31 5.72 -11.43
CA ARG A 170 15.29 5.53 -10.40
C ARG A 170 13.86 5.65 -10.92
N ILE A 171 13.68 6.14 -12.14
CA ILE A 171 12.37 6.47 -12.70
C ILE A 171 12.03 5.50 -13.81
N ASP A 172 10.91 4.80 -13.65
CA ASP A 172 10.27 4.07 -14.74
C ASP A 172 9.50 5.07 -15.62
N TRP A 173 10.19 5.57 -16.65
CA TRP A 173 9.63 6.58 -17.55
C TRP A 173 8.42 6.06 -18.33
N GLU A 174 8.44 4.79 -18.74
CA GLU A 174 7.35 4.17 -19.50
C GLU A 174 6.09 4.00 -18.63
N ALA A 175 6.25 3.58 -17.38
CA ALA A 175 5.14 3.51 -16.42
C ALA A 175 4.53 4.89 -16.11
N LEU A 176 5.32 5.97 -16.22
CA LEU A 176 4.85 7.35 -16.08
C LEU A 176 4.25 7.94 -17.37
N GLY A 177 4.16 7.15 -18.44
CA GLY A 177 3.55 7.55 -19.71
C GLY A 177 4.49 8.26 -20.68
N TYR A 178 5.80 8.29 -20.41
CA TYR A 178 6.77 8.75 -21.40
C TYR A 178 7.09 7.63 -22.41
N ILE A 179 7.41 7.99 -23.66
CA ILE A 179 7.91 7.04 -24.68
C ILE A 179 9.26 6.42 -24.27
N GLY A 180 10.01 7.10 -23.41
CA GLY A 180 11.31 6.69 -22.88
C GLY A 180 11.94 7.83 -22.08
N ASP A 181 13.24 7.74 -21.83
CA ASP A 181 13.97 8.78 -21.09
C ASP A 181 13.77 10.17 -21.74
N PRO A 182 13.19 11.17 -21.02
CA PRO A 182 12.95 12.51 -21.53
C PRO A 182 14.20 13.26 -22.00
N MET A 183 15.39 12.90 -21.51
CA MET A 183 16.66 13.45 -21.98
C MET A 183 16.95 13.07 -23.44
N THR A 184 16.42 11.93 -23.89
CA THR A 184 16.58 11.42 -25.27
C THR A 184 15.37 11.74 -26.13
N TRP A 185 14.17 11.59 -25.58
CA TRP A 185 12.91 11.63 -26.33
C TRP A 185 12.14 12.96 -26.19
N GLY A 186 12.56 13.83 -25.28
CA GLY A 186 11.87 15.08 -24.96
C GLY A 186 10.89 14.95 -23.79
N GLY A 187 10.51 16.09 -23.22
CA GLY A 187 9.62 16.18 -22.05
C GLY A 187 8.15 15.90 -22.38
N ARG A 188 7.28 16.14 -21.38
CA ARG A 188 5.83 15.85 -21.47
C ARG A 188 5.14 16.49 -22.69
N ASP A 189 5.58 17.68 -23.13
CA ASP A 189 4.94 18.43 -24.21
C ASP A 189 5.39 17.99 -25.62
N SER A 190 6.33 17.05 -25.72
CA SER A 190 6.92 16.57 -26.99
C SER A 190 6.54 15.14 -27.37
N GLN A 191 5.68 14.51 -26.57
CA GLN A 191 5.18 13.15 -26.77
C GLN A 191 3.92 13.15 -27.63
#